data_AF-N1ZH66-F1
#
_entry.id   AF-N1ZH66-F1
#
_cell.length_a   1.000
_cell.length_b   1.000
_cell.length_c   1.000
_cell.angle_alpha   90.00
_cell.angle_beta   90.00
_cell.angle_gamma   90.00
#
_symmetry.space_group_name_H-M   'P 1'
#
loop_
_entity.id
_entity.type
_entity.pdbx_description
1 polymer ?
#
loop_
_entity_poly.entity_id
_entity_poly.type
_entity_poly.pdbx_seq_one_letter_code
_entity_poly.pdbx_strand_id
1 'polypeptide(L)'
;MIAISNNAAISANYRLTQFSYANTMNTKYVSNGSGNCGGVLNTTSIFASNNDYTKKDAIMKQWNLKGSFNIYEEVSVDKLQHPDPSDEVLQQFEKELQTNGIQKDINWSSLSFDFMGIGFDANKPAYTIKEDDFNRKVDYLASRYAAVEYKIKNTTSGDVQQQQLEKLQQVYQKAADSIAEGYAGIVGSYLEQKGISGETEKIRTSVLSGIKTKIEQYREVLTEDTTSTTLKQIENTEDKWLLDDDAYIASILRQNSADSTTTASQKENSPQYTLKDLEALGQYVSSLSDIEKPSNMESNVFKMDEAHIGFDFAMLAMKTDILLKEDMLSDAMSKTIQKVMNNFMNDFLDSMDKNLSEKRKENAVEGDNIGFSALNRDVVWDVYNQTMQHYHQSDDILQAMIKGAEYGAEKASSQSIYGAYRYKNNASYWLNFFEKDTTNSYLNGYKDTDTTFQKYFAGLVDFEKSLVNEKAIHMNMSLQSVEHYTTTKGNLFTKNA
;
A
#
# COMPACT_ATOMS: atom_id res chain seq x y z
N MET A 1 -9.43 41.10 38.24
CA MET A 1 -9.96 40.36 37.08
C MET A 1 -8.75 39.89 36.27
N ILE A 2 -8.19 38.74 36.62
CA ILE A 2 -7.04 38.14 35.95
C ILE A 2 -7.47 36.71 35.64
N ALA A 3 -7.58 36.42 34.34
CA ALA A 3 -8.01 35.13 33.83
C ALA A 3 -6.87 34.11 33.99
N ILE A 4 -7.22 32.97 34.58
CA ILE A 4 -6.39 31.77 34.67
C ILE A 4 -6.54 31.02 33.34
N SER A 5 -5.47 30.91 32.57
CA SER A 5 -5.40 29.99 31.42
C SER A 5 -4.71 28.70 31.85
N ASN A 6 -5.51 27.65 32.05
CA ASN A 6 -5.04 26.28 32.23
C ASN A 6 -4.51 25.75 30.90
N ASN A 7 -3.20 25.74 30.70
CA ASN A 7 -2.53 24.86 29.74
C ASN A 7 -1.98 23.66 30.51
N ALA A 8 -2.72 22.55 30.50
CA ALA A 8 -2.19 21.26 30.91
C ALA A 8 -1.20 20.78 29.84
N ALA A 9 0.10 20.95 30.13
CA ALA A 9 1.16 20.40 29.30
C ALA A 9 1.10 18.87 29.34
N ILE A 10 0.88 18.25 28.19
CA ILE A 10 1.01 16.80 28.00
C ILE A 10 2.52 16.51 28.06
N SER A 11 2.98 15.96 29.19
CA SER A 11 4.36 15.50 29.37
C SER A 11 4.59 14.25 28.51
N ALA A 12 5.33 14.41 27.43
CA ALA A 12 5.69 13.30 26.56
C ALA A 12 7.17 12.97 26.76
N ASN A 13 7.44 11.81 27.36
CA ASN A 13 8.80 11.29 27.56
C ASN A 13 9.32 10.76 26.21
N TYR A 14 10.20 11.51 25.54
CA TYR A 14 10.79 11.10 24.27
C TYR A 14 12.33 11.08 24.33
N ARG A 15 12.93 10.01 23.79
CA ARG A 15 14.34 9.99 23.36
C ARG A 15 14.43 10.34 21.86
N LEU A 16 15.46 11.12 21.51
CA LEU A 16 15.92 11.39 20.13
C LEU A 16 16.39 10.14 19.34
N THR A 17 16.31 8.94 19.91
CA THR A 17 16.69 7.67 19.26
C THR A 17 15.51 6.75 18.94
N GLN A 18 14.26 7.18 19.17
CA GLN A 18 13.09 6.57 18.51
C GLN A 18 13.04 6.88 16.98
N PHE A 19 14.10 7.51 16.45
CA PHE A 19 14.25 7.92 15.07
C PHE A 19 15.00 6.93 14.17
N SER A 20 15.45 5.77 14.69
CA SER A 20 16.25 4.83 13.91
C SER A 20 15.80 3.38 14.09
N TYR A 21 14.69 3.02 13.47
CA TYR A 21 14.41 1.64 13.06
C TYR A 21 13.82 1.67 11.65
N ALA A 22 14.63 2.13 10.69
CA ALA A 22 14.47 1.76 9.30
C ALA A 22 15.46 0.62 9.04
N ASN A 23 14.98 -0.49 8.47
CA ASN A 23 15.79 -1.62 8.02
C ASN A 23 17.14 -1.15 7.46
N THR A 24 18.21 -1.38 8.22
CA THR A 24 19.60 -1.19 7.78
C THR A 24 20.00 -2.35 6.87
N MET A 25 19.33 -2.45 5.73
CA MET A 25 19.84 -3.12 4.53
C MET A 25 19.48 -2.29 3.28
N ASN A 26 19.83 -0.98 3.26
CA ASN A 26 20.25 -0.23 2.05
C ASN A 26 20.31 1.31 2.23
N THR A 27 20.98 1.83 3.25
CA THR A 27 21.34 3.26 3.25
C THR A 27 22.81 3.45 3.56
N LYS A 28 23.65 3.16 2.55
CA LYS A 28 24.97 3.81 2.46
C LYS A 28 24.72 5.26 2.01
N TYR A 29 25.28 6.19 2.78
CA TYR A 29 25.35 7.64 2.57
C TYR A 29 24.13 8.47 3.02
N VAL A 30 24.15 8.88 4.28
CA VAL A 30 23.67 10.22 4.66
C VAL A 30 24.91 11.09 4.83
N SER A 31 25.15 11.96 3.86
CA SER A 31 26.21 12.96 3.90
C SER A 31 25.89 14.01 4.97
N ASN A 32 26.93 14.40 5.72
CA ASN A 32 26.91 15.52 6.65
C ASN A 32 26.52 16.82 5.93
N GLY A 33 25.32 17.33 6.22
CA GLY A 33 24.88 18.67 5.83
C GLY A 33 24.20 19.33 7.02
N SER A 34 24.86 20.30 7.65
CA SER A 34 24.28 21.15 8.68
C SER A 34 23.16 22.01 8.08
N GLY A 35 21.92 21.74 8.45
CA GLY A 35 20.78 22.58 8.09
C GLY A 35 19.43 21.98 8.46
N ASN A 36 18.71 22.67 9.35
CA ASN A 36 17.28 22.50 9.66
C ASN A 36 16.86 21.24 10.45
N CYS A 37 16.95 21.31 11.78
CA CYS A 37 16.29 20.39 12.71
C CYS A 37 14.79 20.71 12.89
N GLY A 38 14.12 21.12 11.82
CA GLY A 38 12.70 21.46 11.83
C GLY A 38 11.93 20.55 10.89
N GLY A 39 11.17 19.60 11.45
CA GLY A 39 10.11 18.91 10.72
C GLY A 39 10.49 17.61 10.02
N VAL A 40 10.99 16.63 10.75
CA VAL A 40 10.76 15.21 10.42
C VAL A 40 10.24 14.55 11.68
N LEU A 41 8.95 14.70 11.96
CA LEU A 41 8.29 13.81 12.91
C LEU A 41 8.23 12.45 12.21
N ASN A 42 8.93 11.46 12.77
CA ASN A 42 8.86 10.09 12.30
C ASN A 42 7.43 9.60 12.59
N THR A 43 6.57 9.60 11.58
CA THR A 43 5.16 9.16 11.70
C THR A 43 5.00 7.65 11.58
N THR A 44 6.09 6.89 11.52
CA THR A 44 6.08 5.43 11.47
C THR A 44 6.36 4.86 12.85
N SER A 45 5.39 4.12 13.40
CA SER A 45 5.60 3.36 14.62
C SER A 45 6.68 2.30 14.42
N ILE A 46 7.60 2.22 15.38
CA ILE A 46 8.73 1.27 15.41
C ILE A 46 8.25 -0.18 15.50
N PHE A 47 7.04 -0.39 16.02
CA PHE A 47 6.48 -1.72 16.31
C PHE A 47 5.28 -2.07 15.44
N ALA A 48 4.77 -1.12 14.64
CA ALA A 48 3.54 -1.31 13.88
C ALA A 48 3.71 -1.82 12.46
N SER A 49 4.94 -2.04 12.00
CA SER A 49 5.14 -2.26 10.57
C SER A 49 5.22 -3.71 10.10
N ASN A 50 5.55 -4.67 10.97
CA ASN A 50 5.80 -6.06 10.54
C ASN A 50 4.94 -7.04 11.33
N ASN A 51 4.33 -7.99 10.62
CA ASN A 51 3.52 -9.06 11.22
C ASN A 51 4.37 -10.00 12.10
N ASP A 52 5.69 -10.00 11.92
CA ASP A 52 6.66 -10.91 12.53
C ASP A 52 7.24 -10.39 13.86
N TYR A 53 6.41 -9.91 14.78
CA TYR A 53 6.89 -9.47 16.10
C TYR A 53 7.27 -10.70 16.95
N THR A 54 8.55 -10.79 17.30
CA THR A 54 9.17 -11.94 17.98
C THR A 54 9.43 -11.68 19.46
N LYS A 55 9.88 -12.71 20.17
CA LYS A 55 10.41 -12.58 21.54
C LYS A 55 11.58 -11.59 21.62
N LYS A 56 12.48 -11.57 20.63
CA LYS A 56 13.61 -10.63 20.59
C LYS A 56 13.11 -9.19 20.49
N ASP A 57 12.04 -8.95 19.74
CA ASP A 57 11.40 -7.62 19.65
C ASP A 57 10.73 -7.21 20.97
N ALA A 58 10.12 -8.16 21.68
CA ALA A 58 9.60 -7.93 23.03
C ALA A 58 10.72 -7.53 24.00
N ILE A 59 11.84 -8.26 24.02
CA ILE A 59 13.00 -7.93 24.86
C ILE A 59 13.53 -6.53 24.51
N MET A 60 13.68 -6.22 23.21
CA MET A 60 14.14 -4.91 22.75
C MET A 60 13.19 -3.77 23.13
N LYS A 61 11.87 -3.99 23.04
CA LYS A 61 10.85 -3.03 23.51
C LYS A 61 11.01 -2.76 25.01
N GLN A 62 11.15 -3.79 25.83
CA GLN A 62 11.33 -3.64 27.28
C GLN A 62 12.66 -2.97 27.64
N TRP A 63 13.73 -3.24 26.89
CA TRP A 63 15.03 -2.58 27.05
C TRP A 63 14.89 -1.07 26.80
N ASN A 64 14.26 -0.71 25.69
CA ASN A 64 14.01 0.69 25.34
C ASN A 64 13.11 1.41 26.36
N LEU A 65 12.14 0.70 26.96
CA LEU A 65 11.32 1.24 28.04
C LEU A 65 12.14 1.46 29.33
N LYS A 66 12.98 0.50 29.74
CA LYS A 66 13.87 0.63 30.91
C LYS A 66 14.86 1.78 30.76
N GLY A 67 15.32 2.04 29.54
CA GLY A 67 16.20 3.15 29.21
C GLY A 67 15.49 4.48 28.94
N SER A 68 14.16 4.53 28.94
CA SER A 68 13.41 5.77 28.69
C SER A 68 13.47 6.70 29.91
N PHE A 69 13.75 7.98 29.66
CA PHE A 69 13.81 9.03 30.69
C PHE A 69 13.22 10.33 30.14
N ASN A 70 12.74 11.19 31.02
CA ASN A 70 12.23 12.51 30.64
C ASN A 70 13.41 13.49 30.53
N ILE A 71 13.66 14.00 29.33
CA ILE A 71 14.74 14.99 29.09
C ILE A 71 14.55 16.30 29.86
N TYR A 72 13.33 16.60 30.29
CA TYR A 72 13.00 17.78 31.09
C TYR A 72 13.12 17.55 32.60
N GLU A 73 13.23 16.28 33.05
CA GLU A 73 13.39 15.93 34.46
C GLU A 73 14.80 15.44 34.79
N GLU A 74 15.52 14.84 33.83
CA GLU A 74 16.83 14.23 34.06
C GLU A 74 17.86 14.68 33.01
N VAL A 75 18.81 15.52 33.43
CA VAL A 75 19.98 15.94 32.62
C VAL A 75 21.20 15.03 32.89
N SER A 76 21.01 13.86 33.50
CA SER A 76 22.12 12.97 33.81
C SER A 76 22.44 12.05 32.63
N VAL A 77 23.61 12.25 32.04
CA VAL A 77 24.22 11.41 30.99
C VAL A 77 24.48 9.96 31.45
N ASP A 78 24.49 9.69 32.76
CA ASP A 78 24.81 8.36 33.31
C ASP A 78 23.67 7.33 33.16
N LYS A 79 22.47 7.75 32.73
CA LYS A 79 21.31 6.88 32.46
C LYS A 79 21.13 6.52 30.99
N LEU A 80 22.08 6.91 30.14
CA LEU A 80 22.02 6.63 28.70
C LEU A 80 22.32 5.16 28.40
N GLN A 81 21.31 4.29 28.48
CA GLN A 81 21.38 2.95 27.88
C GLN A 81 21.58 3.03 26.36
N HIS A 82 22.42 2.15 25.81
CA HIS A 82 22.66 2.05 24.37
C HIS A 82 21.39 1.54 23.66
N PRO A 83 20.90 2.19 22.59
CA PRO A 83 19.66 1.79 21.91
C PRO A 83 19.78 0.46 21.15
N ASP A 84 21.01 0.02 20.89
CA ASP A 84 21.32 -1.25 20.22
C ASP A 84 22.29 -2.07 21.10
N PRO A 85 21.80 -2.70 22.18
CA PRO A 85 22.62 -3.51 23.07
C PRO A 85 23.17 -4.76 22.36
N SER A 86 24.34 -5.25 22.79
CA SER A 86 24.85 -6.54 22.28
C SER A 86 23.91 -7.70 22.65
N ASP A 87 23.96 -8.79 21.89
CA ASP A 87 23.15 -9.98 22.18
C ASP A 87 23.41 -10.53 23.60
N GLU A 88 24.63 -10.42 24.12
CA GLU A 88 24.98 -10.81 25.49
C GLU A 88 24.24 -9.96 26.54
N VAL A 89 24.15 -8.65 26.31
CA VAL A 89 23.39 -7.74 27.18
C VAL A 89 21.89 -8.05 27.11
N LEU A 90 21.37 -8.34 25.92
CA LEU A 90 19.96 -8.73 25.75
C LEU A 90 19.64 -10.06 26.44
N GLN A 91 20.53 -11.06 26.37
CA GLN A 91 20.35 -12.34 27.07
C GLN A 91 20.36 -12.16 28.60
N GLN A 92 21.21 -11.27 29.12
CA GLN A 92 21.21 -10.98 30.55
C GLN A 92 19.94 -10.24 30.96
N PHE A 93 19.49 -9.29 30.14
CA PHE A 93 18.25 -8.56 30.37
C PHE A 93 17.01 -9.47 30.28
N GLU A 94 16.98 -10.41 29.35
CA GLU A 94 15.96 -11.44 29.23
C GLU A 94 15.80 -12.25 30.54
N LYS A 95 16.92 -12.67 31.16
CA LYS A 95 16.89 -13.34 32.47
C LYS A 95 16.29 -12.46 33.57
N GLU A 96 16.52 -11.15 33.53
CA GLU A 96 15.86 -10.21 34.45
C GLU A 96 14.35 -10.19 34.22
N LEU A 97 13.89 -10.20 32.96
CA LEU A 97 12.45 -10.26 32.62
C LEU A 97 11.82 -11.58 33.05
N GLN A 98 12.50 -12.71 32.85
CA GLN A 98 12.05 -14.04 33.28
C GLN A 98 11.91 -14.13 34.81
N THR A 99 12.77 -13.42 35.54
CA THR A 99 12.74 -13.41 37.02
C THR A 99 11.70 -12.43 37.58
N ASN A 100 11.68 -11.20 37.05
CA ASN A 100 10.93 -10.09 37.64
C ASN A 100 9.59 -9.79 36.94
N GLY A 101 9.39 -10.33 35.74
CA GLY A 101 8.28 -9.95 34.87
C GLY A 101 8.47 -8.55 34.25
N ILE A 102 7.39 -8.05 33.64
CA ILE A 102 7.31 -6.70 33.06
C ILE A 102 6.20 -5.89 33.74
N GLN A 103 6.16 -4.58 33.48
CA GLN A 103 5.10 -3.72 33.99
C GLN A 103 3.74 -4.12 33.42
N LYS A 104 2.76 -4.29 34.33
CA LYS A 104 1.39 -4.68 33.99
C LYS A 104 0.50 -3.52 33.55
N ASP A 105 0.87 -2.30 33.90
CA ASP A 105 0.15 -1.10 33.43
C ASP A 105 0.32 -0.91 31.92
N ILE A 106 -0.68 -0.28 31.31
CA ILE A 106 -0.62 0.11 29.90
C ILE A 106 0.13 1.43 29.79
N ASN A 107 1.18 1.45 28.96
CA ASN A 107 1.81 2.69 28.54
C ASN A 107 0.94 3.37 27.47
N TRP A 108 -0.07 4.12 27.92
CA TRP A 108 -1.06 4.79 27.06
C TRP A 108 -0.43 5.77 26.06
N SER A 109 0.64 6.46 26.44
CA SER A 109 1.35 7.39 25.56
C SER A 109 2.03 6.65 24.41
N SER A 110 2.70 5.53 24.71
CA SER A 110 3.31 4.67 23.67
C SER A 110 2.24 4.08 22.75
N LEU A 111 1.16 3.54 23.31
CA LEU A 111 0.08 2.94 22.51
C LEU A 111 -0.59 3.99 21.61
N SER A 112 -0.84 5.19 22.12
CA SER A 112 -1.40 6.28 21.33
C SER A 112 -0.48 6.69 20.18
N PHE A 113 0.83 6.78 20.44
CA PHE A 113 1.82 7.08 19.41
C PHE A 113 1.89 5.98 18.34
N ASP A 114 1.88 4.71 18.76
CA ASP A 114 1.85 3.56 17.84
C ASP A 114 0.65 3.63 16.90
N PHE A 115 -0.54 3.90 17.45
CA PHE A 115 -1.78 4.03 16.70
C PHE A 115 -1.87 5.29 15.83
N MET A 116 -1.20 6.39 16.19
CA MET A 116 -1.09 7.55 15.31
C MET A 116 -0.29 7.22 14.04
N GLY A 117 0.69 6.31 14.13
CA GLY A 117 1.58 6.00 13.02
C GLY A 117 1.00 5.08 11.94
N ILE A 118 -0.20 4.55 12.14
CA ILE A 118 -0.86 3.64 11.19
C ILE A 118 -1.96 4.32 10.36
N GLY A 119 -2.20 5.62 10.53
CA GLY A 119 -3.17 6.37 9.71
C GLY A 119 -2.75 6.54 8.25
N PHE A 120 -3.65 7.09 7.45
CA PHE A 120 -3.39 7.54 6.07
C PHE A 120 -3.43 9.08 6.02
N ASP A 121 -2.57 9.69 5.21
CA ASP A 121 -2.63 11.13 4.95
C ASP A 121 -3.61 11.39 3.80
N ALA A 122 -4.82 11.85 4.14
CA ALA A 122 -5.91 12.13 3.20
C ALA A 122 -5.53 13.07 2.04
N ASN A 123 -4.46 13.86 2.18
CA ASN A 123 -4.01 14.81 1.15
C ASN A 123 -3.03 14.18 0.15
N LYS A 124 -2.66 12.92 0.35
CA LYS A 124 -1.76 12.21 -0.57
C LYS A 124 -2.54 11.69 -1.78
N PRO A 125 -1.92 11.65 -2.95
CA PRO A 125 -2.52 11.06 -4.13
C PRO A 125 -2.63 9.54 -3.99
N ALA A 126 -3.60 8.96 -4.70
CA ALA A 126 -3.94 7.54 -4.64
C ALA A 126 -2.77 6.60 -4.95
N TYR A 127 -1.87 6.98 -5.86
CA TYR A 127 -0.66 6.19 -6.17
C TYR A 127 0.31 5.98 -4.99
N THR A 128 0.05 6.59 -3.83
CA THR A 128 0.84 6.40 -2.60
C THR A 128 0.36 5.24 -1.73
N ILE A 129 -0.81 4.67 -2.03
CA ILE A 129 -1.26 3.42 -1.43
C ILE A 129 -0.34 2.31 -1.95
N LYS A 130 0.39 1.67 -1.03
CA LYS A 130 1.30 0.57 -1.36
C LYS A 130 0.61 -0.76 -1.16
N GLU A 131 1.24 -1.80 -1.67
CA GLU A 131 0.87 -3.19 -1.45
C GLU A 131 0.66 -3.50 0.03
N ASP A 132 -0.46 -4.14 0.37
CA ASP A 132 -0.82 -4.61 1.73
C ASP A 132 -0.88 -3.50 2.80
N ASP A 133 -0.77 -2.22 2.42
CA ASP A 133 -0.75 -1.13 3.41
C ASP A 133 -2.06 -1.08 4.20
N PHE A 134 -3.21 -1.23 3.53
CA PHE A 134 -4.51 -1.12 4.17
C PHE A 134 -4.79 -2.32 5.09
N ASN A 135 -4.73 -3.54 4.57
CA ASN A 135 -4.90 -4.75 5.37
C ASN A 135 -3.96 -4.80 6.58
N ARG A 136 -2.67 -4.54 6.37
CA ARG A 136 -1.67 -4.53 7.47
C ARG A 136 -2.01 -3.52 8.57
N LYS A 137 -2.45 -2.31 8.21
CA LYS A 137 -2.84 -1.27 9.19
C LYS A 137 -4.10 -1.68 9.96
N VAL A 138 -5.11 -2.24 9.27
CA VAL A 138 -6.34 -2.74 9.89
C VAL A 138 -6.07 -3.91 10.82
N ASP A 139 -5.31 -4.90 10.36
CA ASP A 139 -4.96 -6.09 11.14
C ASP A 139 -4.11 -5.74 12.36
N TYR A 140 -3.15 -4.83 12.21
CA TYR A 140 -2.38 -4.32 13.34
C TYR A 140 -3.27 -3.64 14.39
N LEU A 141 -4.16 -2.73 13.98
CA LEU A 141 -5.04 -2.03 14.89
C LEU A 141 -5.98 -3.00 15.63
N ALA A 142 -6.61 -3.92 14.89
CA ALA A 142 -7.58 -4.85 15.45
C ALA A 142 -6.92 -5.86 16.41
N SER A 143 -5.79 -6.45 16.02
CA SER A 143 -5.06 -7.40 16.89
C SER A 143 -4.49 -6.72 18.13
N ARG A 144 -3.97 -5.49 18.02
CA ARG A 144 -3.50 -4.73 19.19
C ARG A 144 -4.63 -4.34 20.12
N TYR A 145 -5.80 -3.97 19.59
CA TYR A 145 -6.97 -3.73 20.43
C TYR A 145 -7.31 -4.98 21.26
N ALA A 146 -7.44 -6.14 20.61
CA ALA A 146 -7.80 -7.40 21.28
C ALA A 146 -6.76 -7.81 22.34
N ALA A 147 -5.47 -7.65 22.04
CA ALA A 147 -4.39 -7.98 22.96
C ALA A 147 -4.32 -7.04 24.18
N VAL A 148 -4.52 -5.73 23.99
CA VAL A 148 -4.58 -4.78 25.11
C VAL A 148 -5.82 -5.03 25.96
N GLU A 149 -6.96 -5.33 25.34
CA GLU A 149 -8.19 -5.71 26.05
C GLU A 149 -7.97 -6.98 26.90
N TYR A 150 -7.33 -8.00 26.32
CA TYR A 150 -6.94 -9.23 27.02
C TYR A 150 -6.06 -8.93 28.23
N LYS A 151 -5.02 -8.11 28.05
CA LYS A 151 -4.13 -7.68 29.15
C LYS A 151 -4.91 -6.99 30.26
N ILE A 152 -5.74 -5.99 29.93
CA ILE A 152 -6.56 -5.26 30.91
C ILE A 152 -7.45 -6.22 31.71
N LYS A 153 -8.14 -7.14 31.03
CA LYS A 153 -9.04 -8.12 31.66
C LYS A 153 -8.32 -9.08 32.61
N ASN A 154 -7.04 -9.39 32.35
CA ASN A 154 -6.25 -10.33 33.15
C ASN A 154 -5.42 -9.67 34.26
N THR A 155 -5.13 -8.37 34.16
CA THR A 155 -4.27 -7.67 35.14
C THR A 155 -5.02 -6.70 36.04
N THR A 156 -6.27 -6.35 35.73
CA THR A 156 -7.09 -5.40 36.49
C THR A 156 -8.48 -5.94 36.77
N SER A 157 -9.20 -5.36 37.75
CA SER A 157 -10.58 -5.73 38.09
C SER A 157 -11.38 -4.53 38.62
N GLY A 158 -12.71 -4.65 38.70
CA GLY A 158 -13.61 -3.62 39.21
C GLY A 158 -13.52 -2.30 38.43
N ASP A 159 -13.65 -1.17 39.13
CA ASP A 159 -13.66 0.17 38.53
C ASP A 159 -12.39 0.50 37.74
N VAL A 160 -11.23 -0.02 38.17
CA VAL A 160 -9.95 0.18 37.46
C VAL A 160 -10.00 -0.47 36.09
N GLN A 161 -10.54 -1.70 35.98
CA GLN A 161 -10.70 -2.39 34.70
C GLN A 161 -11.62 -1.60 33.77
N GLN A 162 -12.75 -1.12 34.27
CA GLN A 162 -13.68 -0.32 33.48
C GLN A 162 -13.02 0.96 32.93
N GLN A 163 -12.29 1.70 33.77
CA GLN A 163 -11.58 2.91 33.35
C GLN A 163 -10.52 2.64 32.28
N GLN A 164 -9.77 1.54 32.41
CA GLN A 164 -8.76 1.16 31.41
C GLN A 164 -9.41 0.74 30.08
N LEU A 165 -10.54 0.02 30.11
CA LEU A 165 -11.29 -0.34 28.91
C LEU A 165 -11.90 0.89 28.22
N GLU A 166 -12.45 1.84 28.97
CA GLU A 166 -12.93 3.11 28.42
C GLU A 166 -11.77 3.90 27.77
N LYS A 167 -10.59 3.89 28.40
CA LYS A 167 -9.40 4.52 27.82
C LYS A 167 -8.91 3.83 26.54
N LEU A 168 -8.94 2.49 26.50
CA LEU A 168 -8.65 1.71 25.30
C LEU A 168 -9.57 2.13 24.15
N GLN A 169 -10.89 2.17 24.40
CA GLN A 169 -11.86 2.55 23.38
C GLN A 169 -11.61 3.96 22.83
N GLN A 170 -11.25 4.92 23.68
CA GLN A 170 -10.93 6.28 23.24
C GLN A 170 -9.69 6.36 22.35
N VAL A 171 -8.61 5.66 22.72
CA VAL A 171 -7.34 5.65 21.96
C VAL A 171 -7.54 4.92 20.64
N TYR A 172 -8.26 3.80 20.66
CA TYR A 172 -8.62 3.02 19.48
C TYR A 172 -9.51 3.80 18.51
N GLN A 173 -10.58 4.45 18.98
CA GLN A 173 -11.52 5.13 18.10
C GLN A 173 -10.82 6.20 17.25
N LYS A 174 -9.91 6.97 17.85
CA LYS A 174 -9.10 7.96 17.12
C LYS A 174 -8.25 7.34 16.01
N ALA A 175 -7.71 6.14 16.26
CA ALA A 175 -6.90 5.41 15.30
C ALA A 175 -7.77 4.87 14.15
N ALA A 176 -8.91 4.28 14.49
CA ALA A 176 -9.88 3.76 13.52
C ALA A 176 -10.42 4.88 12.62
N ASP A 177 -10.75 6.03 13.21
CA ASP A 177 -11.18 7.22 12.47
C ASP A 177 -10.06 7.72 11.54
N SER A 178 -8.82 7.80 12.02
CA SER A 178 -7.66 8.20 11.20
C SER A 178 -7.41 7.28 9.99
N ILE A 179 -7.57 5.96 10.16
CA ILE A 179 -7.50 5.01 9.04
C ILE A 179 -8.68 5.22 8.09
N ALA A 180 -9.91 5.28 8.60
CA ALA A 180 -11.11 5.37 7.79
C ALA A 180 -11.21 6.68 7.01
N GLU A 181 -10.99 7.82 7.68
CA GLU A 181 -11.01 9.15 7.06
C GLU A 181 -9.84 9.34 6.10
N GLY A 182 -8.64 8.90 6.47
CA GLY A 182 -7.47 9.01 5.61
C GLY A 182 -7.61 8.15 4.35
N TYR A 183 -8.03 6.89 4.49
CA TYR A 183 -8.19 5.98 3.36
C TYR A 183 -9.34 6.42 2.45
N ALA A 184 -10.49 6.82 3.01
CA ALA A 184 -11.60 7.40 2.25
C ALA A 184 -11.21 8.71 1.57
N GLY A 185 -10.42 9.55 2.23
CA GLY A 185 -9.90 10.81 1.70
C GLY A 185 -8.98 10.61 0.49
N ILE A 186 -8.27 9.48 0.41
CA ILE A 186 -7.44 9.13 -0.74
C ILE A 186 -8.29 8.44 -1.83
N VAL A 187 -8.84 7.27 -1.51
CA VAL A 187 -9.48 6.38 -2.49
C VAL A 187 -10.89 6.87 -2.85
N GLY A 188 -11.68 7.27 -1.85
CA GLY A 188 -13.03 7.81 -2.07
C GLY A 188 -13.00 9.12 -2.86
N SER A 189 -12.12 10.06 -2.49
CA SER A 189 -11.97 11.31 -3.25
C SER A 189 -11.54 11.06 -4.69
N TYR A 190 -10.68 10.05 -4.94
CA TYR A 190 -10.31 9.65 -6.30
C TYR A 190 -11.54 9.19 -7.10
N LEU A 191 -12.36 8.30 -6.54
CA LEU A 191 -13.58 7.83 -7.19
C LEU A 191 -14.58 8.97 -7.45
N GLU A 192 -14.71 9.91 -6.51
CA GLU A 192 -15.57 11.08 -6.67
C GLU A 192 -15.06 12.04 -7.74
N GLN A 193 -13.74 12.23 -7.86
CA GLN A 193 -13.11 12.96 -8.96
C GLN A 193 -13.40 12.28 -10.31
N LYS A 194 -13.45 10.94 -10.34
CA LYS A 194 -13.87 10.15 -11.50
C LYS A 194 -15.40 10.03 -11.63
N GLY A 195 -16.19 10.89 -10.98
CA GLY A 195 -17.64 10.96 -11.18
C GLY A 195 -18.47 9.85 -10.51
N ILE A 196 -17.93 9.18 -9.49
CA ILE A 196 -18.66 8.18 -8.69
C ILE A 196 -18.99 8.78 -7.32
N SER A 197 -20.14 9.46 -7.24
CA SER A 197 -20.56 10.20 -6.04
C SER A 197 -20.88 9.29 -4.84
N GLY A 198 -20.53 9.74 -3.63
CA GLY A 198 -20.90 9.10 -2.37
C GLY A 198 -19.96 7.99 -1.93
N GLU A 199 -18.91 7.72 -2.69
CA GLU A 199 -17.94 6.67 -2.39
C GLU A 199 -17.05 7.01 -1.19
N THR A 200 -16.78 8.29 -0.91
CA THR A 200 -16.00 8.70 0.27
C THR A 200 -16.66 8.25 1.57
N GLU A 201 -17.94 8.56 1.77
CA GLU A 201 -18.66 8.17 2.99
C GLU A 201 -18.90 6.66 3.07
N LYS A 202 -19.18 6.02 1.92
CA LYS A 202 -19.35 4.57 1.83
C LYS A 202 -18.09 3.82 2.22
N ILE A 203 -16.92 4.25 1.73
CA ILE A 203 -15.63 3.67 2.09
C ILE A 203 -15.36 3.91 3.57
N ARG A 204 -15.51 5.14 4.07
CA ARG A 204 -15.28 5.47 5.49
C ARG A 204 -16.08 4.56 6.43
N THR A 205 -17.37 4.39 6.16
CA THR A 205 -18.23 3.52 6.98
C THR A 205 -17.91 2.04 6.83
N SER A 206 -17.54 1.59 5.62
CA SER A 206 -17.10 0.22 5.37
C SER A 206 -15.81 -0.13 6.11
N VAL A 207 -14.83 0.78 6.14
CA VAL A 207 -13.58 0.63 6.90
C VAL A 207 -13.86 0.49 8.39
N LEU A 208 -14.64 1.41 8.98
CA LEU A 208 -14.97 1.36 10.41
C LEU A 208 -15.69 0.04 10.80
N SER A 209 -16.65 -0.39 9.97
CA SER A 209 -17.34 -1.66 10.18
C SER A 209 -16.37 -2.84 10.09
N GLY A 210 -15.52 -2.87 9.06
CA GLY A 210 -14.53 -3.91 8.84
C GLY A 210 -13.53 -4.04 10.00
N ILE A 211 -13.00 -2.93 10.51
CA ILE A 211 -12.09 -2.95 11.68
C ILE A 211 -12.82 -3.55 12.89
N LYS A 212 -14.08 -3.16 13.13
CA LYS A 212 -14.86 -3.72 14.25
C LYS A 212 -15.06 -5.23 14.09
N THR A 213 -15.41 -5.71 12.90
CA THR A 213 -15.53 -7.15 12.62
C THR A 213 -14.20 -7.87 12.85
N LYS A 214 -13.08 -7.30 12.41
CA LYS A 214 -11.74 -7.88 12.61
C LYS A 214 -11.36 -7.96 14.10
N ILE A 215 -11.79 -7.01 14.93
CA ILE A 215 -11.60 -7.08 16.39
C ILE A 215 -12.34 -8.26 16.99
N GLU A 216 -13.60 -8.48 16.61
CA GLU A 216 -14.36 -9.63 17.11
C GLU A 216 -13.70 -10.94 16.69
N GLN A 217 -13.21 -11.03 15.45
CA GLN A 217 -12.45 -12.20 14.99
C GLN A 217 -11.20 -12.45 15.86
N TYR A 218 -10.44 -11.41 16.20
CA TYR A 218 -9.28 -11.59 17.09
C TYR A 218 -9.65 -11.93 18.53
N ARG A 219 -10.82 -11.49 19.02
CA ARG A 219 -11.36 -11.94 20.30
C ARG A 219 -11.75 -13.41 20.28
N GLU A 220 -12.30 -13.90 19.18
CA GLU A 220 -12.60 -15.32 18.98
C GLU A 220 -11.31 -16.15 18.94
N VAL A 221 -10.29 -15.71 18.17
CA VAL A 221 -8.97 -16.37 18.10
C VAL A 221 -8.32 -16.49 19.47
N LEU A 222 -8.46 -15.50 20.37
CA LEU A 222 -7.98 -15.60 21.76
C LEU A 222 -8.58 -16.80 22.53
N THR A 223 -9.78 -17.24 22.15
CA THR A 223 -10.52 -18.34 22.81
C THR A 223 -10.37 -19.69 22.11
N GLU A 224 -9.87 -19.72 20.86
CA GLU A 224 -9.63 -20.95 20.11
C GLU A 224 -8.62 -21.87 20.82
N ASP A 225 -8.81 -23.18 20.69
CA ASP A 225 -8.00 -24.18 21.39
C ASP A 225 -6.50 -24.09 21.03
N THR A 226 -6.16 -23.78 19.77
CA THR A 226 -4.78 -23.64 19.29
C THR A 226 -4.09 -22.46 19.98
N THR A 227 -4.64 -21.25 19.85
CA THR A 227 -4.13 -20.04 20.49
C THR A 227 -4.13 -20.18 22.01
N SER A 228 -5.23 -20.67 22.59
CA SER A 228 -5.33 -20.93 24.04
C SER A 228 -4.23 -21.89 24.50
N THR A 229 -3.93 -22.93 23.72
CA THR A 229 -2.85 -23.86 24.01
C THR A 229 -1.49 -23.18 23.91
N THR A 230 -1.22 -22.38 22.88
CA THR A 230 0.03 -21.60 22.75
C THR A 230 0.23 -20.68 23.95
N LEU A 231 -0.80 -19.94 24.36
CA LEU A 231 -0.74 -19.03 25.51
C LEU A 231 -0.53 -19.81 26.83
N LYS A 232 -1.22 -20.93 27.03
CA LYS A 232 -1.02 -21.82 28.20
C LYS A 232 0.36 -22.48 28.23
N GLN A 233 0.94 -22.80 27.08
CA GLN A 233 2.29 -23.35 27.01
C GLN A 233 3.31 -22.33 27.53
N ILE A 234 3.16 -21.05 27.17
CA ILE A 234 4.02 -19.96 27.66
C ILE A 234 3.85 -19.74 29.17
N GLU A 235 2.64 -19.90 29.71
CA GLU A 235 2.37 -19.73 31.15
C GLU A 235 3.24 -20.65 32.04
N ASN A 236 3.62 -21.82 31.51
CA ASN A 236 4.40 -22.84 32.20
C ASN A 236 5.91 -22.76 31.94
N THR A 237 6.40 -21.71 31.28
CA THR A 237 7.84 -21.49 31.03
C THR A 237 8.39 -20.28 31.78
N GLU A 238 9.71 -20.11 31.73
CA GLU A 238 10.39 -18.89 32.19
C GLU A 238 9.92 -17.63 31.42
N ASP A 239 9.30 -17.81 30.24
CA ASP A 239 8.87 -16.73 29.36
C ASP A 239 7.43 -16.26 29.62
N LYS A 240 6.81 -16.67 30.72
CA LYS A 240 5.45 -16.23 31.11
C LYS A 240 5.27 -14.71 31.12
N TRP A 241 6.34 -13.93 31.27
CA TRP A 241 6.32 -12.47 31.19
C TRP A 241 5.83 -11.95 29.83
N LEU A 242 5.99 -12.73 28.75
CA LEU A 242 5.48 -12.41 27.41
C LEU A 242 3.95 -12.32 27.37
N LEU A 243 3.24 -12.98 28.30
CA LEU A 243 1.78 -12.90 28.39
C LEU A 243 1.29 -11.51 28.81
N ASP A 244 2.16 -10.72 29.46
CA ASP A 244 1.90 -9.34 29.82
C ASP A 244 2.34 -8.34 28.71
N ASP A 245 2.94 -8.81 27.60
CA ASP A 245 3.33 -7.95 26.47
C ASP A 245 2.26 -7.99 25.36
N ASP A 246 1.48 -6.92 25.28
CA ASP A 246 0.36 -6.80 24.37
C ASP A 246 0.75 -6.78 22.88
N ALA A 247 1.98 -6.38 22.55
CA ALA A 247 2.47 -6.43 21.16
C ALA A 247 2.78 -7.87 20.73
N TYR A 248 3.34 -8.65 21.66
CA TYR A 248 3.61 -10.07 21.46
C TYR A 248 2.33 -10.91 21.40
N ILE A 249 1.37 -10.68 22.29
CA ILE A 249 0.06 -11.33 22.20
C ILE A 249 -0.60 -11.01 20.86
N ALA A 250 -0.59 -9.76 20.42
CA ALA A 250 -1.16 -9.39 19.12
C ALA A 250 -0.48 -10.10 17.94
N SER A 251 0.83 -10.39 18.00
CA SER A 251 1.49 -11.15 16.93
C SER A 251 1.13 -12.62 16.93
N ILE A 252 0.98 -13.25 18.10
CA ILE A 252 0.41 -14.59 18.22
C ILE A 252 -0.98 -14.62 17.60
N LEU A 253 -1.82 -13.61 17.86
CA LEU A 253 -3.16 -13.53 17.26
C LEU A 253 -3.11 -13.44 15.74
N ARG A 254 -2.24 -12.60 15.17
CA ARG A 254 -2.07 -12.51 13.72
C ARG A 254 -1.59 -13.82 13.10
N GLN A 255 -0.65 -14.51 13.74
CA GLN A 255 -0.13 -15.80 13.27
C GLN A 255 -1.21 -16.90 13.27
N ASN A 256 -2.03 -16.98 14.32
CA ASN A 256 -3.08 -17.99 14.40
C ASN A 256 -4.34 -17.63 13.59
N SER A 257 -4.59 -16.34 13.33
CA SER A 257 -5.68 -15.90 12.44
C SER A 257 -5.43 -16.19 10.96
N ALA A 258 -4.17 -16.46 10.57
CA ALA A 258 -3.82 -16.81 9.19
C ALA A 258 -4.44 -18.15 8.75
N ASP A 259 -4.75 -19.04 9.71
CA ASP A 259 -5.38 -20.33 9.48
C ASP A 259 -6.91 -20.27 9.59
N SER A 260 -7.46 -19.24 10.24
CA SER A 260 -8.90 -19.00 10.37
C SER A 260 -9.47 -18.40 9.08
N THR A 261 -9.40 -19.16 7.99
CA THR A 261 -10.21 -18.99 6.77
C THR A 261 -11.68 -19.35 7.02
N THR A 262 -12.20 -19.07 8.22
CA THR A 262 -13.63 -18.92 8.45
C THR A 262 -14.06 -17.68 7.69
N THR A 263 -14.30 -17.93 6.41
CA THR A 263 -15.28 -17.30 5.56
C THR A 263 -16.56 -17.14 6.37
N ALA A 264 -16.62 -16.07 7.17
CA ALA A 264 -17.86 -15.34 7.28
C ALA A 264 -18.11 -14.83 5.87
N SER A 265 -18.76 -15.68 5.08
CA SER A 265 -19.33 -15.34 3.79
C SER A 265 -20.24 -14.14 4.02
N GLN A 266 -19.69 -12.92 3.91
CA GLN A 266 -20.47 -11.74 3.56
C GLN A 266 -20.72 -11.79 2.05
N LYS A 267 -21.27 -12.91 1.59
CA LYS A 267 -22.03 -12.97 0.36
C LYS A 267 -23.48 -12.95 0.78
N GLU A 268 -24.07 -11.75 0.72
CA GLU A 268 -25.25 -11.46 -0.09
C GLU A 268 -25.85 -10.11 0.35
N ASN A 269 -25.82 -9.14 -0.57
CA ASN A 269 -26.60 -7.89 -0.54
C ASN A 269 -26.33 -6.86 0.56
N SER A 270 -25.12 -6.80 1.15
CA SER A 270 -24.73 -5.60 1.90
C SER A 270 -24.35 -4.47 0.93
N PRO A 271 -24.86 -3.24 1.09
CA PRO A 271 -24.41 -2.09 0.31
C PRO A 271 -22.99 -1.62 0.69
N GLN A 272 -22.38 -2.17 1.75
CA GLN A 272 -21.03 -1.82 2.20
C GLN A 272 -19.97 -2.72 1.56
N TYR A 273 -18.73 -2.21 1.48
CA TYR A 273 -17.58 -2.97 1.01
C TYR A 273 -17.00 -3.83 2.14
N THR A 274 -16.49 -5.01 1.78
CA THR A 274 -15.69 -5.84 2.68
C THR A 274 -14.26 -5.29 2.80
N LEU A 275 -13.48 -5.74 3.80
CA LEU A 275 -12.05 -5.36 3.87
C LEU A 275 -11.26 -5.84 2.65
N LYS A 276 -11.60 -7.03 2.11
CA LYS A 276 -11.00 -7.58 0.89
C LYS A 276 -11.32 -6.71 -0.33
N ASP A 277 -12.57 -6.26 -0.46
CA ASP A 277 -12.96 -5.30 -1.49
C ASP A 277 -12.15 -4.01 -1.39
N LEU A 278 -11.99 -3.48 -0.17
CA LEU A 278 -11.28 -2.23 0.07
C LEU A 278 -9.79 -2.35 -0.28
N GLU A 279 -9.09 -3.41 0.15
CA GLU A 279 -7.71 -3.64 -0.26
C GLU A 279 -7.59 -3.64 -1.80
N ALA A 280 -8.44 -4.43 -2.47
CA ALA A 280 -8.46 -4.53 -3.92
C ALA A 280 -8.67 -3.17 -4.60
N LEU A 281 -9.65 -2.41 -4.13
CA LEU A 281 -9.96 -1.08 -4.64
C LEU A 281 -8.79 -0.12 -4.46
N GLY A 282 -8.11 -0.16 -3.32
CA GLY A 282 -6.93 0.66 -3.04
C GLY A 282 -5.81 0.43 -4.04
N GLN A 283 -5.48 -0.85 -4.31
CA GLN A 283 -4.45 -1.20 -5.29
C GLN A 283 -4.86 -0.83 -6.72
N TYR A 284 -6.13 -1.04 -7.06
CA TYR A 284 -6.67 -0.70 -8.38
C TYR A 284 -6.59 0.82 -8.64
N VAL A 285 -7.12 1.62 -7.70
CA VAL A 285 -7.11 3.09 -7.76
C VAL A 285 -5.69 3.65 -7.69
N SER A 286 -4.80 3.06 -6.90
CA SER A 286 -3.38 3.41 -6.87
C SER A 286 -2.74 3.25 -8.24
N SER A 287 -3.04 2.14 -8.93
CA SER A 287 -2.52 1.84 -10.27
C SER A 287 -3.04 2.81 -11.32
N LEU A 288 -4.33 3.15 -11.30
CA LEU A 288 -4.88 4.16 -12.21
C LEU A 288 -4.26 5.55 -11.97
N SER A 289 -4.14 5.92 -10.69
CA SER A 289 -3.54 7.19 -10.27
C SER A 289 -2.06 7.30 -10.67
N ASP A 290 -1.34 6.18 -10.72
CA ASP A 290 0.05 6.12 -11.17
C ASP A 290 0.18 6.48 -12.66
N ILE A 291 -0.72 5.96 -13.50
CA ILE A 291 -0.73 6.25 -14.94
C ILE A 291 -0.91 7.75 -15.21
N GLU A 292 -1.80 8.41 -14.47
CA GLU A 292 -2.14 9.83 -14.64
C GLU A 292 -1.33 10.81 -13.78
N LYS A 293 -0.21 10.36 -13.19
CA LYS A 293 0.71 11.25 -12.47
C LYS A 293 1.06 12.48 -13.33
N PRO A 294 1.14 13.69 -12.74
CA PRO A 294 1.47 14.90 -13.50
C PRO A 294 2.75 14.78 -14.34
N SER A 295 3.81 14.18 -13.78
CA SER A 295 5.06 13.93 -14.50
C SER A 295 4.90 12.98 -15.69
N ASN A 296 4.01 11.98 -15.57
CA ASN A 296 3.70 11.06 -16.66
C ASN A 296 2.90 11.79 -17.74
N MET A 297 1.89 12.55 -17.34
CA MET A 297 1.07 13.37 -18.26
C MET A 297 1.90 14.39 -19.04
N GLU A 298 2.85 15.05 -18.38
CA GLU A 298 3.80 15.98 -19.02
C GLU A 298 4.72 15.28 -20.03
N SER A 299 5.13 14.04 -19.76
CA SER A 299 5.95 13.24 -20.69
C SER A 299 5.11 12.66 -21.84
N ASN A 300 3.86 12.27 -21.57
CA ASN A 300 3.01 11.53 -22.50
C ASN A 300 2.63 12.35 -23.73
N VAL A 301 2.44 13.66 -23.60
CA VAL A 301 2.20 14.54 -24.77
C VAL A 301 3.32 14.50 -25.81
N PHE A 302 4.52 14.07 -25.41
CA PHE A 302 5.67 13.92 -26.31
C PHE A 302 5.92 12.49 -26.76
N LYS A 303 5.41 11.47 -26.08
CA LYS A 303 5.90 10.08 -26.23
C LYS A 303 4.81 9.02 -26.30
N MET A 304 3.56 9.34 -26.03
CA MET A 304 2.48 8.35 -26.01
C MET A 304 1.57 8.62 -27.21
N ASP A 305 1.71 7.80 -28.26
CA ASP A 305 0.82 7.89 -29.43
C ASP A 305 -0.54 7.21 -29.18
N GLU A 306 -1.50 7.50 -30.04
CA GLU A 306 -2.87 7.03 -29.93
C GLU A 306 -3.00 5.50 -29.93
N ALA A 307 -2.18 4.81 -30.73
CA ALA A 307 -2.17 3.34 -30.73
C ALA A 307 -1.67 2.78 -29.39
N HIS A 308 -0.68 3.44 -28.77
CA HIS A 308 -0.14 3.03 -27.48
C HIS A 308 -1.20 3.21 -26.39
N ILE A 309 -1.91 4.34 -26.38
CA ILE A 309 -3.02 4.58 -25.45
C ILE A 309 -4.12 3.51 -25.63
N GLY A 310 -4.52 3.23 -26.87
CA GLY A 310 -5.55 2.22 -27.16
C GLY A 310 -5.14 0.82 -26.70
N PHE A 311 -3.88 0.46 -26.87
CA PHE A 311 -3.32 -0.80 -26.41
C PHE A 311 -3.28 -0.89 -24.88
N ASP A 312 -2.83 0.15 -24.18
CA ASP A 312 -2.81 0.21 -22.71
C ASP A 312 -4.21 0.13 -22.11
N PHE A 313 -5.19 0.81 -22.73
CA PHE A 313 -6.59 0.70 -22.33
C PHE A 313 -7.12 -0.71 -22.49
N ALA A 314 -6.74 -1.42 -23.56
CA ALA A 314 -7.14 -2.81 -23.73
C ALA A 314 -6.49 -3.72 -22.68
N MET A 315 -5.20 -3.52 -22.38
CA MET A 315 -4.53 -4.24 -21.30
C MET A 315 -5.21 -4.01 -19.93
N LEU A 316 -5.61 -2.77 -19.65
CA LEU A 316 -6.37 -2.43 -18.45
C LEU A 316 -7.71 -3.17 -18.41
N ALA A 317 -8.46 -3.13 -19.50
CA ALA A 317 -9.78 -3.75 -19.61
C ALA A 317 -9.71 -5.27 -19.49
N MET A 318 -8.79 -5.94 -20.19
CA MET A 318 -8.62 -7.40 -20.10
C MET A 318 -8.24 -7.83 -18.68
N LYS A 319 -7.30 -7.14 -18.01
CA LYS A 319 -6.96 -7.43 -16.60
C LYS A 319 -8.15 -7.18 -15.66
N THR A 320 -8.90 -6.12 -15.91
CA THR A 320 -10.10 -5.80 -15.14
C THR A 320 -11.17 -6.88 -15.33
N ASP A 321 -11.40 -7.36 -16.55
CA ASP A 321 -12.34 -8.45 -16.82
C ASP A 321 -11.94 -9.75 -16.10
N ILE A 322 -10.65 -10.08 -16.07
CA ILE A 322 -10.14 -11.22 -15.28
C ILE A 322 -10.44 -11.00 -13.79
N LEU A 323 -10.07 -9.84 -13.23
CA LEU A 323 -10.32 -9.52 -11.83
C LEU A 323 -11.81 -9.63 -11.45
N LEU A 324 -12.70 -9.27 -12.36
CA LEU A 324 -14.15 -9.30 -12.14
C LEU A 324 -14.77 -10.69 -12.32
N LYS A 325 -14.09 -11.60 -13.05
CA LYS A 325 -14.47 -13.02 -13.18
C LYS A 325 -14.08 -13.83 -11.94
N GLU A 326 -13.06 -13.38 -11.21
CA GLU A 326 -12.65 -14.00 -9.94
C GLU A 326 -13.70 -13.82 -8.85
N ASP A 327 -13.91 -14.85 -8.03
CA ASP A 327 -14.93 -14.86 -6.97
C ASP A 327 -14.53 -14.04 -5.72
N MET A 328 -13.57 -13.13 -5.90
CA MET A 328 -12.84 -12.48 -4.83
C MET A 328 -13.43 -11.13 -4.39
N LEU A 329 -14.29 -10.53 -5.22
CA LEU A 329 -14.91 -9.22 -5.00
C LEU A 329 -16.42 -9.34 -4.82
N SER A 330 -17.00 -8.42 -4.05
CA SER A 330 -18.45 -8.27 -3.97
C SER A 330 -19.03 -7.64 -5.25
N ASP A 331 -20.30 -7.94 -5.56
CA ASP A 331 -21.01 -7.33 -6.69
C ASP A 331 -21.00 -5.79 -6.68
N ALA A 332 -21.05 -5.21 -5.47
CA ALA A 332 -20.99 -3.77 -5.30
C ALA A 332 -19.60 -3.23 -5.69
N MET A 333 -18.53 -3.94 -5.31
CA MET A 333 -17.17 -3.58 -5.69
C MET A 333 -16.93 -3.75 -7.19
N SER A 334 -17.36 -4.87 -7.76
CA SER A 334 -17.23 -5.15 -9.19
C SER A 334 -17.83 -4.04 -10.06
N LYS A 335 -19.04 -3.56 -9.71
CA LYS A 335 -19.67 -2.42 -10.39
C LYS A 335 -18.88 -1.12 -10.26
N THR A 336 -18.30 -0.86 -9.08
CA THR A 336 -17.48 0.33 -8.84
C THR A 336 -16.19 0.29 -9.66
N ILE A 337 -15.50 -0.85 -9.70
CA ILE A 337 -14.29 -1.06 -10.51
C ILE A 337 -14.59 -0.84 -12.00
N GLN A 338 -15.65 -1.45 -12.53
CA GLN A 338 -16.06 -1.25 -13.93
C GLN A 338 -16.33 0.24 -14.23
N LYS A 339 -17.03 0.92 -13.32
CA LYS A 339 -17.38 2.33 -13.51
C LYS A 339 -16.15 3.24 -13.46
N VAL A 340 -15.24 3.05 -12.49
CA VAL A 340 -14.04 3.88 -12.39
C VAL A 340 -13.11 3.64 -13.57
N MET A 341 -12.97 2.40 -14.04
CA MET A 341 -12.18 2.09 -15.25
C MET A 341 -12.68 2.88 -16.46
N ASN A 342 -13.99 2.82 -16.74
CA ASN A 342 -14.59 3.52 -17.88
C ASN A 342 -14.45 5.04 -17.77
N ASN A 343 -14.65 5.59 -16.58
CA ASN A 343 -14.51 7.03 -16.35
C ASN A 343 -13.04 7.46 -16.45
N PHE A 344 -12.11 6.67 -15.91
CA PHE A 344 -10.67 6.89 -16.03
C PHE A 344 -10.22 6.98 -17.49
N MET A 345 -10.63 6.03 -18.34
CA MET A 345 -10.23 6.02 -19.75
C MET A 345 -10.66 7.32 -20.46
N ASN A 346 -11.87 7.81 -20.19
CA ASN A 346 -12.35 9.06 -20.78
C ASN A 346 -11.60 10.29 -20.22
N ASP A 347 -11.47 10.37 -18.89
CA ASP A 347 -10.79 11.47 -18.20
C ASP A 347 -9.31 11.58 -18.60
N PHE A 348 -8.66 10.44 -18.85
CA PHE A 348 -7.28 10.39 -19.33
C PHE A 348 -7.16 11.03 -20.72
N LEU A 349 -8.06 10.70 -21.66
CA LEU A 349 -8.07 11.29 -23.00
C LEU A 349 -8.37 12.80 -22.94
N ASP A 350 -9.30 13.21 -22.08
CA ASP A 350 -9.60 14.62 -21.85
C ASP A 350 -8.40 15.39 -21.28
N SER A 351 -7.67 14.78 -20.34
CA SER A 351 -6.45 15.35 -19.77
C SER A 351 -5.33 15.45 -20.80
N MET A 352 -5.15 14.44 -21.64
CA MET A 352 -4.20 14.46 -22.75
C MET A 352 -4.52 15.57 -23.76
N ASP A 353 -5.78 15.70 -24.18
CA ASP A 353 -6.20 16.76 -25.10
C ASP A 353 -6.01 18.17 -24.52
N LYS A 354 -6.31 18.33 -23.22
CA LYS A 354 -6.06 19.58 -22.50
C LYS A 354 -4.57 19.92 -22.49
N ASN A 355 -3.70 18.99 -22.10
CA ASN A 355 -2.26 19.22 -22.03
C ASN A 355 -1.66 19.51 -23.42
N LEU A 356 -2.09 18.78 -24.46
CA LEU A 356 -1.72 19.08 -25.84
C LEU A 356 -2.19 20.48 -26.25
N SER A 357 -3.40 20.90 -25.86
CA SER A 357 -3.89 22.24 -26.12
C SER A 357 -3.11 23.33 -25.40
N GLU A 358 -2.65 23.08 -24.17
CA GLU A 358 -1.83 24.02 -23.42
C GLU A 358 -0.46 24.17 -24.08
N LYS A 359 0.17 23.08 -24.51
CA LYS A 359 1.44 23.11 -25.26
C LYS A 359 1.34 23.87 -26.58
N ARG A 360 0.22 23.77 -27.30
CA ARG A 360 -0.05 24.60 -28.50
C ARG A 360 -0.17 26.09 -28.19
N LYS A 361 -0.68 26.45 -27.00
CA LYS A 361 -0.80 27.87 -26.58
C LYS A 361 0.53 28.45 -26.10
N GLU A 362 1.36 27.64 -25.44
CA GLU A 362 2.69 28.05 -24.96
C GLU A 362 3.66 28.36 -26.12
N ASN A 363 3.52 27.66 -27.24
CA ASN A 363 4.45 27.76 -28.36
C ASN A 363 3.87 28.59 -29.51
N ALA A 364 4.59 29.65 -29.92
CA ALA A 364 4.14 30.57 -30.96
C ALA A 364 4.61 30.20 -32.39
N VAL A 365 5.30 29.07 -32.56
CA VAL A 365 5.87 28.65 -33.85
C VAL A 365 4.96 27.61 -34.53
N GLU A 366 4.72 27.76 -35.82
CA GLU A 366 3.82 26.89 -36.62
C GLU A 366 4.18 25.40 -36.54
N GLY A 367 5.47 25.05 -36.46
CA GLY A 367 5.94 23.67 -36.30
C GLY A 367 5.50 23.01 -35.00
N ASP A 368 5.40 23.77 -33.90
CA ASP A 368 5.00 23.24 -32.60
C ASP A 368 3.49 22.98 -32.55
N ASN A 369 2.69 23.75 -33.30
CA ASN A 369 1.25 23.49 -33.43
C ASN A 369 0.95 22.15 -34.09
N ILE A 370 1.76 21.76 -35.08
CA ILE A 370 1.69 20.44 -35.71
C ILE A 370 2.26 19.37 -34.77
N GLY A 371 3.39 19.66 -34.11
CA GLY A 371 4.05 18.78 -33.15
C GLY A 371 3.16 18.37 -31.97
N PHE A 372 2.32 19.28 -31.49
CA PHE A 372 1.34 19.05 -30.43
C PHE A 372 -0.08 18.97 -30.98
N SER A 373 -0.33 18.38 -32.14
CA SER A 373 -1.69 18.21 -32.69
C SER A 373 -2.66 17.54 -31.71
N ALA A 374 -3.96 17.79 -31.85
CA ALA A 374 -4.99 17.15 -31.02
C ALA A 374 -4.97 15.62 -31.14
N LEU A 375 -5.49 14.94 -30.13
CA LEU A 375 -5.49 13.48 -30.09
C LEU A 375 -6.48 12.90 -31.11
N ASN A 376 -6.05 11.90 -31.88
CA ASN A 376 -6.96 11.13 -32.73
C ASN A 376 -7.62 10.01 -31.92
N ARG A 377 -8.70 10.34 -31.20
CA ARG A 377 -9.44 9.39 -30.36
C ARG A 377 -10.00 8.19 -31.13
N ASP A 378 -10.28 8.34 -32.43
CA ASP A 378 -10.76 7.22 -33.25
C ASP A 378 -9.70 6.11 -33.33
N VAL A 379 -8.42 6.47 -33.45
CA VAL A 379 -7.32 5.47 -33.47
C VAL A 379 -7.14 4.81 -32.10
N VAL A 380 -7.28 5.57 -31.01
CA VAL A 380 -7.26 5.01 -29.65
C VAL A 380 -8.32 3.91 -29.51
N TRP A 381 -9.56 4.25 -29.86
CA TRP A 381 -10.67 3.31 -29.72
C TRP A 381 -10.64 2.18 -30.75
N ASP A 382 -10.10 2.40 -31.94
CA ASP A 382 -9.92 1.36 -32.96
C ASP A 382 -8.95 0.27 -32.47
N VAL A 383 -7.78 0.66 -31.94
CA VAL A 383 -6.81 -0.29 -31.37
C VAL A 383 -7.36 -0.99 -30.13
N TYR A 384 -8.04 -0.23 -29.24
CA TYR A 384 -8.71 -0.80 -28.08
C TYR A 384 -9.73 -1.88 -28.47
N ASN A 385 -10.66 -1.54 -29.38
CA ASN A 385 -11.74 -2.42 -29.78
C ASN A 385 -11.24 -3.67 -30.50
N GLN A 386 -10.22 -3.54 -31.36
CA GLN A 386 -9.63 -4.70 -32.05
C GLN A 386 -8.94 -5.65 -31.08
N THR A 387 -8.21 -5.11 -30.10
CA THR A 387 -7.56 -5.92 -29.06
C THR A 387 -8.60 -6.64 -28.20
N MET A 388 -9.62 -5.92 -27.72
CA MET A 388 -10.72 -6.51 -26.93
C MET A 388 -11.56 -7.50 -27.74
N GLN A 389 -11.73 -7.29 -29.05
CA GLN A 389 -12.41 -8.25 -29.92
C GLN A 389 -11.63 -9.57 -29.96
N HIS A 390 -10.31 -9.54 -30.09
CA HIS A 390 -9.50 -10.75 -30.02
C HIS A 390 -9.65 -11.43 -28.66
N TYR A 391 -9.59 -10.68 -27.56
CA TYR A 391 -9.79 -11.21 -26.20
C TYR A 391 -11.14 -11.91 -26.03
N HIS A 392 -12.24 -11.28 -26.43
CA HIS A 392 -13.57 -11.86 -26.30
C HIS A 392 -13.79 -13.09 -27.20
N GLN A 393 -13.05 -13.20 -28.31
CA GLN A 393 -13.16 -14.33 -29.23
C GLN A 393 -12.34 -15.55 -28.78
N SER A 394 -11.16 -15.33 -28.18
CA SER A 394 -10.26 -16.41 -27.77
C SER A 394 -10.37 -16.78 -26.29
N ASP A 395 -10.83 -15.85 -25.44
CA ASP A 395 -10.65 -15.87 -23.98
C ASP A 395 -9.16 -16.05 -23.56
N ASP A 396 -8.24 -15.65 -24.46
CA ASP A 396 -6.79 -15.75 -24.29
C ASP A 396 -6.17 -14.34 -24.33
N ILE A 397 -5.82 -13.83 -23.15
CA ILE A 397 -5.21 -12.52 -22.98
C ILE A 397 -3.83 -12.40 -23.65
N LEU A 398 -3.05 -13.48 -23.70
CA LEU A 398 -1.73 -13.47 -24.34
C LEU A 398 -1.88 -13.35 -25.85
N GLN A 399 -2.80 -14.13 -26.44
CA GLN A 399 -3.10 -14.03 -27.86
C GLN A 399 -3.65 -12.65 -28.23
N ALA A 400 -4.57 -12.11 -27.41
CA ALA A 400 -5.12 -10.77 -27.61
C ALA A 400 -4.04 -9.69 -27.49
N MET A 401 -3.13 -9.80 -26.52
CA MET A 401 -1.98 -8.90 -26.35
C MET A 401 -1.07 -8.91 -27.59
N ILE A 402 -0.73 -10.09 -28.12
CA ILE A 402 0.11 -10.20 -29.33
C ILE A 402 -0.60 -9.54 -30.52
N LYS A 403 -1.87 -9.89 -30.76
CA LYS A 403 -2.63 -9.38 -31.91
C LYS A 403 -2.92 -7.88 -31.82
N GLY A 404 -3.23 -7.39 -30.63
CA GLY A 404 -3.41 -5.97 -30.35
C GLY A 404 -2.13 -5.18 -30.60
N ALA A 405 -0.97 -5.72 -30.21
CA ALA A 405 0.31 -5.08 -30.44
C ALA A 405 0.71 -5.06 -31.92
N GLU A 406 0.49 -6.15 -32.66
CA GLU A 406 0.68 -6.20 -34.13
C GLU A 406 -0.17 -5.11 -34.81
N TYR A 407 -1.44 -5.01 -34.43
CA TYR A 407 -2.37 -4.01 -34.98
C TYR A 407 -1.99 -2.58 -34.60
N GLY A 408 -1.62 -2.35 -33.34
CA GLY A 408 -1.17 -1.05 -32.85
C GLY A 408 0.09 -0.56 -33.57
N ALA A 409 1.06 -1.45 -33.80
CA ALA A 409 2.28 -1.14 -34.55
C ALA A 409 2.00 -0.74 -36.00
N GLU A 410 1.05 -1.41 -36.67
CA GLU A 410 0.60 -1.05 -38.02
C GLU A 410 -0.02 0.36 -38.03
N LYS A 411 -0.91 0.65 -37.08
CA LYS A 411 -1.57 1.96 -36.95
C LYS A 411 -0.57 3.06 -36.66
N ALA A 412 0.33 2.87 -35.69
CA ALA A 412 1.36 3.84 -35.36
C ALA A 412 2.28 4.14 -36.55
N SER A 413 2.67 3.11 -37.31
CA SER A 413 3.48 3.26 -38.51
C SER A 413 2.78 4.14 -39.57
N SER A 414 1.48 3.93 -39.76
CA SER A 414 0.67 4.76 -40.68
C SER A 414 0.54 6.23 -40.23
N GLN A 415 0.62 6.48 -38.91
CA GLN A 415 0.52 7.82 -38.31
C GLN A 415 1.85 8.60 -38.32
N SER A 416 2.99 7.91 -38.42
CA SER A 416 4.34 8.53 -38.39
C SER A 416 4.57 9.61 -39.46
N ILE A 417 3.76 9.61 -40.52
CA ILE A 417 3.77 10.58 -41.62
C ILE A 417 3.22 11.96 -41.17
N TYR A 418 2.44 12.04 -40.08
CA TYR A 418 1.63 13.21 -39.70
C TYR A 418 2.26 14.19 -38.70
N GLY A 419 3.58 14.19 -38.52
CA GLY A 419 4.32 15.33 -37.97
C GLY A 419 4.22 15.59 -36.46
N ALA A 420 3.32 14.95 -35.70
CA ALA A 420 3.24 15.10 -34.24
C ALA A 420 4.50 14.53 -33.55
N TYR A 421 4.93 15.16 -32.45
CA TYR A 421 6.11 14.74 -31.70
C TYR A 421 5.96 13.33 -31.12
N ARG A 422 4.78 13.01 -30.59
CA ARG A 422 4.46 11.69 -30.03
C ARG A 422 4.68 10.54 -31.01
N TYR A 423 4.38 10.72 -32.30
CA TYR A 423 4.62 9.67 -33.30
C TYR A 423 6.10 9.38 -33.50
N LYS A 424 6.92 10.42 -33.60
CA LYS A 424 8.37 10.26 -33.82
C LYS A 424 9.06 9.69 -32.59
N ASN A 425 8.72 10.21 -31.42
CA ASN A 425 9.36 9.84 -30.17
C ASN A 425 8.90 8.46 -29.67
N ASN A 426 7.68 8.01 -30.04
CA ASN A 426 7.20 6.68 -29.70
C ASN A 426 7.58 5.60 -30.73
N ALA A 427 8.26 5.95 -31.83
CA ALA A 427 8.65 4.96 -32.85
C ALA A 427 9.47 3.80 -32.26
N SER A 428 10.37 4.09 -31.31
CA SER A 428 11.16 3.06 -30.64
C SER A 428 10.33 2.12 -29.76
N TYR A 429 9.18 2.55 -29.24
CA TYR A 429 8.31 1.66 -28.46
C TYR A 429 7.78 0.51 -29.32
N TRP A 430 7.31 0.83 -30.53
CA TRP A 430 6.78 -0.15 -31.48
C TRP A 430 7.87 -0.97 -32.16
N LEU A 431 8.98 -0.35 -32.56
CA LEU A 431 10.13 -1.07 -33.12
C LEU A 431 10.71 -2.08 -32.13
N ASN A 432 10.76 -1.73 -30.84
CA ASN A 432 11.29 -2.59 -29.80
C ASN A 432 10.26 -3.55 -29.19
N PHE A 433 9.04 -3.62 -29.76
CA PHE A 433 7.94 -4.30 -29.09
C PHE A 433 8.19 -5.81 -28.98
N PHE A 434 8.46 -6.47 -30.11
CA PHE A 434 8.74 -7.91 -30.16
C PHE A 434 10.24 -8.22 -30.24
N GLU A 435 11.03 -7.35 -30.87
CA GLU A 435 12.47 -7.54 -31.07
C GLU A 435 13.21 -6.29 -30.65
N LYS A 436 14.45 -6.40 -30.16
CA LYS A 436 15.24 -5.22 -29.79
C LYS A 436 15.99 -4.67 -31.01
N ASP A 437 15.84 -3.39 -31.27
CA ASP A 437 16.69 -2.66 -32.21
C ASP A 437 18.11 -2.51 -31.61
N THR A 438 18.99 -3.41 -32.03
CA THR A 438 20.40 -3.40 -31.63
C THR A 438 21.22 -2.39 -32.42
N THR A 439 20.66 -1.76 -33.46
CA THR A 439 21.39 -0.90 -34.39
C THR A 439 21.68 0.50 -33.84
N ASN A 440 21.07 0.91 -32.72
CA ASN A 440 21.35 2.18 -32.02
C ASN A 440 21.87 1.99 -30.57
N SER A 441 22.30 0.77 -30.24
CA SER A 441 22.69 0.35 -28.87
C SER A 441 23.93 1.06 -28.30
N TYR A 442 24.68 1.81 -29.11
CA TYR A 442 25.93 2.47 -28.73
C TYR A 442 25.77 3.88 -28.14
N LEU A 443 24.56 4.46 -28.14
CA LEU A 443 24.32 5.82 -27.62
C LEU A 443 23.61 5.88 -26.27
N ASN A 444 23.03 4.78 -25.77
CA ASN A 444 22.30 4.77 -24.51
C ASN A 444 22.89 3.74 -23.53
N GLY A 445 23.61 4.23 -22.52
CA GLY A 445 24.10 3.43 -21.38
C GLY A 445 23.00 2.89 -20.45
N TYR A 446 21.78 2.68 -20.95
CA TYR A 446 20.68 2.10 -20.18
C TYR A 446 20.72 0.58 -20.28
N LYS A 447 20.84 -0.06 -19.11
CA LYS A 447 21.00 -1.50 -18.87
C LYS A 447 19.76 -2.36 -19.20
N ASP A 448 18.66 -1.75 -19.65
CA ASP A 448 17.41 -2.47 -19.88
C ASP A 448 17.50 -3.31 -21.16
N THR A 449 17.54 -4.63 -20.99
CA THR A 449 17.66 -5.61 -22.08
C THR A 449 16.32 -6.12 -22.58
N ASP A 450 15.21 -5.72 -21.95
CA ASP A 450 13.90 -6.32 -22.17
C ASP A 450 13.15 -5.65 -23.33
N THR A 451 12.47 -6.45 -24.16
CA THR A 451 11.52 -5.93 -25.15
C THR A 451 10.26 -5.41 -24.47
N THR A 452 9.49 -4.55 -25.15
CA THR A 452 8.22 -4.06 -24.59
C THR A 452 7.27 -5.21 -24.28
N PHE A 453 7.20 -6.22 -25.15
CA PHE A 453 6.42 -7.43 -24.93
C PHE A 453 6.82 -8.17 -23.64
N GLN A 454 8.13 -8.34 -23.38
CA GLN A 454 8.60 -9.02 -22.17
C GLN A 454 8.15 -8.30 -20.89
N LYS A 455 8.09 -6.96 -20.92
CA LYS A 455 7.62 -6.15 -19.79
C LYS A 455 6.12 -6.31 -19.53
N TYR A 456 5.29 -6.26 -20.58
CA TYR A 456 3.85 -6.53 -20.44
C TYR A 456 3.59 -7.95 -19.98
N PHE A 457 4.29 -8.93 -20.57
CA PHE A 457 4.14 -10.33 -20.19
C PHE A 457 4.53 -10.58 -18.73
N ALA A 458 5.66 -10.03 -18.28
CA ALA A 458 6.08 -10.15 -16.88
C ALA A 458 5.07 -9.51 -15.92
N GLY A 459 4.57 -8.31 -16.23
CA GLY A 459 3.54 -7.65 -15.43
C GLY A 459 2.18 -8.37 -15.46
N LEU A 460 1.84 -9.07 -16.54
CA LEU A 460 0.67 -9.94 -16.62
C LEU A 460 0.81 -11.19 -15.75
N VAL A 461 1.95 -11.88 -15.83
CA VAL A 461 2.20 -13.06 -14.98
C VAL A 461 2.19 -12.70 -13.50
N ASP A 462 2.75 -11.55 -13.14
CA ASP A 462 2.72 -11.04 -11.77
C ASP A 462 1.28 -10.70 -11.32
N PHE A 463 0.49 -10.06 -12.18
CA PHE A 463 -0.94 -9.85 -11.95
C PHE A 463 -1.69 -11.17 -11.68
N GLU A 464 -1.53 -12.16 -12.55
CA GLU A 464 -2.20 -13.48 -12.39
C GLU A 464 -1.79 -14.17 -11.08
N LYS A 465 -0.51 -14.11 -10.71
CA LYS A 465 -0.04 -14.64 -9.42
C LYS A 465 -0.63 -13.89 -8.23
N SER A 466 -0.81 -12.58 -8.35
CA SER A 466 -1.37 -11.74 -7.29
C SER A 466 -2.82 -12.13 -6.97
N LEU A 467 -3.59 -12.58 -7.96
CA LEU A 467 -4.95 -13.09 -7.78
C LEU A 467 -4.99 -14.37 -6.94
N VAL A 468 -4.02 -15.27 -7.13
CA VAL A 468 -3.92 -16.55 -6.39
C VAL A 468 -3.43 -16.35 -4.96
N ASN A 469 -2.51 -15.41 -4.74
CA ASN A 469 -1.91 -15.19 -3.42
C ASN A 469 -2.84 -14.42 -2.45
N GLU A 470 -3.94 -13.84 -2.95
CA GLU A 470 -5.00 -13.12 -2.21
C GLU A 470 -4.56 -11.97 -1.28
N LYS A 471 -3.27 -11.63 -1.22
CA LYS A 471 -2.75 -10.60 -0.30
C LYS A 471 -2.95 -9.18 -0.83
N ALA A 472 -2.61 -8.96 -2.09
CA ALA A 472 -2.72 -7.66 -2.76
C ALA A 472 -2.79 -7.90 -4.27
N ILE A 473 -3.56 -7.09 -4.98
CA ILE A 473 -3.70 -7.17 -6.44
C ILE A 473 -2.63 -6.29 -7.10
N HIS A 474 -1.88 -6.86 -8.03
CA HIS A 474 -0.83 -6.15 -8.77
C HIS A 474 -1.30 -5.85 -10.19
N MET A 475 -2.03 -4.75 -10.38
CA MET A 475 -2.53 -4.41 -11.73
C MET A 475 -1.40 -4.17 -12.74
N ASN A 476 -0.21 -3.72 -12.28
CA ASN A 476 0.98 -3.54 -13.10
C ASN A 476 0.70 -2.82 -14.42
N MET A 477 0.11 -1.64 -14.32
CA MET A 477 -0.30 -0.83 -15.47
C MET A 477 0.83 0.03 -16.03
N SER A 478 1.84 0.33 -15.23
CA SER A 478 3.03 1.06 -15.67
C SER A 478 4.10 0.09 -16.15
N LEU A 479 4.65 0.32 -17.34
CA LEU A 479 5.74 -0.50 -17.89
C LEU A 479 7.02 -0.37 -17.08
N GLN A 480 7.42 -1.45 -16.41
CA GLN A 480 8.68 -1.58 -15.68
C GLN A 480 9.58 -2.63 -16.34
N SER A 481 10.90 -2.57 -16.06
CA SER A 481 11.83 -3.62 -16.49
C SER A 481 11.49 -4.96 -15.82
N VAL A 482 11.77 -6.08 -16.48
CA VAL A 482 11.36 -7.42 -16.01
C VAL A 482 11.87 -7.72 -14.60
N GLU A 483 13.06 -7.22 -14.26
CA GLU A 483 13.68 -7.37 -12.94
C GLU A 483 12.82 -6.85 -11.79
N HIS A 484 11.91 -5.90 -12.04
CA HIS A 484 11.01 -5.34 -11.03
C HIS A 484 9.85 -6.28 -10.67
N TYR A 485 9.47 -7.19 -11.56
CA TYR A 485 8.45 -8.21 -11.31
C TYR A 485 9.02 -9.51 -10.74
N THR A 486 10.34 -9.72 -10.86
CA THR A 486 11.01 -10.94 -10.38
C THR A 486 11.64 -10.75 -9.01
N THR A 487 10.84 -10.83 -7.94
CA THR A 487 11.39 -11.03 -6.57
C THR A 487 11.59 -12.50 -6.22
N THR A 488 11.11 -13.44 -7.04
CA THR A 488 11.34 -14.88 -6.87
C THR A 488 12.33 -15.41 -7.90
N LYS A 489 13.38 -16.10 -7.44
CA LYS A 489 14.38 -16.83 -8.26
C LYS A 489 13.74 -17.96 -9.08
N GLY A 490 12.95 -17.62 -10.08
CA GLY A 490 12.42 -18.54 -11.08
C GLY A 490 12.60 -17.91 -12.45
N ASN A 491 13.49 -18.47 -13.27
CA ASN A 491 13.69 -18.03 -14.65
C ASN A 491 12.35 -18.11 -15.41
N LEU A 492 11.74 -16.96 -15.70
CA LEU A 492 10.58 -16.83 -16.59
C LEU A 492 10.88 -17.19 -18.04
N PHE A 493 12.16 -17.38 -18.39
CA PHE A 493 12.61 -17.70 -19.73
C PHE A 493 13.42 -18.99 -19.76
N THR A 494 12.76 -20.15 -19.63
CA THR A 494 13.30 -21.36 -20.26
C THR A 494 12.84 -21.39 -21.71
N LYS A 495 13.80 -21.14 -22.61
CA LYS A 495 13.71 -21.36 -24.06
C LYS A 495 12.86 -22.59 -24.39
N ASN A 496 11.71 -22.36 -25.01
CA ASN A 496 11.19 -23.02 -26.22
C ASN A 496 9.68 -22.73 -26.35
N ALA A 497 9.35 -21.72 -27.15
CA ALA A 497 8.12 -21.62 -27.91
C ALA A 497 8.49 -21.12 -29.30
#